data_AF-A0A013TPW1-F1
#
_entry.id   AF-A0A013TPW1-F1
#
_cell.length_a   1.000
_cell.length_b   1.000
_cell.length_c   1.000
_cell.angle_alpha   90.00
_cell.angle_beta   90.00
_cell.angle_gamma   90.00
#
_symmetry.space_group_name_H-M   'P 1'
#
loop_
_entity.id
_entity.type
_entity.pdbx_description
1 polymer ?
#
loop_
_entity_poly.entity_id
_entity_poly.type
_entity_poly.pdbx_seq_one_letter_code
_entity_poly.pdbx_strand_id
1 'polypeptide(L)'
;MDNINSISNSLLNAMNIQDMRVKVASTNIASLNLVDQKGINFDYKRLLKDISAHNLDYNNLDIERYKSNIPKSLIKLDEQTFEAVAASGRYQGIAEMLNRSYGLMQLVIQGKEG
;
A
#
# COMPACT_ATOMS: atom_id res chain seq x y z
N MET A 1 24.59 -0.58 -8.00
CA MET A 1 23.30 -0.12 -8.55
C MET A 1 22.15 -1.02 -8.08
N ASP A 2 22.39 -2.32 -7.92
CA ASP A 2 21.39 -3.31 -7.46
C ASP A 2 20.68 -2.98 -6.14
N ASN A 3 21.40 -2.40 -5.17
CA ASN A 3 20.83 -2.04 -3.87
C ASN A 3 19.78 -0.92 -3.94
N ILE A 4 19.94 0.05 -4.85
CA ILE A 4 19.00 1.19 -4.95
C ILE A 4 17.72 0.76 -5.66
N ASN A 5 17.82 -0.03 -6.73
CA ASN A 5 16.66 -0.58 -7.43
C ASN A 5 15.82 -1.49 -6.51
N SER A 6 16.49 -2.28 -5.67
CA SER A 6 15.83 -3.12 -4.65
C SER A 6 15.08 -2.29 -3.59
N ILE A 7 15.67 -1.17 -3.14
CA ILE A 7 15.01 -0.24 -2.20
C ILE A 7 13.81 0.43 -2.86
N SER A 8 13.95 0.93 -4.09
CA SER A 8 12.83 1.55 -4.82
C SER A 8 11.67 0.58 -5.01
N ASN A 9 11.92 -0.68 -5.37
CA ASN A 9 10.87 -1.69 -5.50
C ASN A 9 10.18 -1.99 -4.16
N SER A 10 10.95 -2.07 -3.07
CA SER A 10 10.38 -2.27 -1.72
C SER A 10 9.47 -1.11 -1.30
N LEU A 11 9.88 0.12 -1.59
CA LEU A 11 9.09 1.32 -1.29
C LEU A 11 7.83 1.40 -2.17
N LEU A 12 7.93 1.05 -3.47
CA LEU A 12 6.78 0.98 -4.37
C LEU A 12 5.76 -0.08 -3.90
N ASN A 13 6.21 -1.28 -3.54
CA ASN A 13 5.36 -2.31 -2.96
C ASN A 13 4.66 -1.81 -1.68
N ALA A 14 5.39 -1.13 -0.80
CA ALA A 14 4.83 -0.56 0.41
C ALA A 14 3.78 0.53 0.13
N MET A 15 4.01 1.40 -0.85
CA MET A 15 3.03 2.41 -1.30
C MET A 15 1.76 1.76 -1.81
N ASN A 16 1.88 0.78 -2.71
CA ASN A 16 0.71 0.10 -3.29
C ASN A 16 -0.14 -0.60 -2.22
N ILE A 17 0.50 -1.14 -1.18
CA ILE A 17 -0.22 -1.70 -0.03
C ILE A 17 -0.96 -0.61 0.74
N GLN A 18 -0.34 0.56 0.98
CA GLN A 18 -1.04 1.65 1.68
C GLN A 18 -2.22 2.17 0.86
N ASP A 19 -2.06 2.34 -0.44
CA ASP A 19 -3.14 2.73 -1.35
C ASP A 19 -4.31 1.73 -1.29
N MET A 20 -4.03 0.43 -1.31
CA MET A 20 -5.07 -0.60 -1.18
C MET A 20 -5.77 -0.55 0.19
N ARG A 21 -5.04 -0.29 1.27
CA ARG A 21 -5.62 -0.11 2.62
C ARG A 21 -6.58 1.08 2.65
N VAL A 22 -6.19 2.21 2.04
CA VAL A 22 -7.08 3.38 1.90
C VAL A 22 -8.32 3.02 1.10
N LYS A 23 -8.17 2.39 -0.07
CA LYS A 23 -9.29 1.98 -0.92
C LYS A 23 -10.28 1.09 -0.18
N VAL A 24 -9.80 0.06 0.51
CA VAL A 24 -10.64 -0.87 1.27
C VAL A 24 -11.37 -0.15 2.41
N ALA A 25 -10.69 0.70 3.17
CA ALA A 25 -11.32 1.50 4.21
C ALA A 25 -12.41 2.43 3.66
N SER A 26 -12.12 3.15 2.57
CA SER A 26 -13.09 4.01 1.88
C SER A 26 -14.28 3.24 1.32
N THR A 27 -14.06 2.07 0.72
CA THR A 27 -15.14 1.20 0.25
C THR A 27 -16.01 0.74 1.41
N ASN A 28 -15.41 0.34 2.54
CA ASN A 28 -16.16 -0.06 3.72
C ASN A 28 -17.01 1.08 4.26
N ILE A 29 -16.46 2.30 4.37
CA ILE A 29 -17.20 3.51 4.78
C ILE A 29 -18.39 3.75 3.83
N ALA A 30 -18.17 3.73 2.52
CA ALA A 30 -19.21 3.95 1.52
C ALA A 30 -20.30 2.86 1.54
N SER A 31 -19.91 1.61 1.80
CA SER A 31 -20.81 0.45 1.80
C SER A 31 -21.83 0.47 2.95
N LEU A 32 -21.55 1.18 4.05
CA LEU A 32 -22.41 1.20 5.25
C LEU A 32 -23.85 1.61 4.91
N ASN A 33 -24.01 2.61 4.04
CA ASN A 33 -25.32 3.16 3.67
C ASN A 33 -25.99 2.45 2.48
N LEU A 34 -25.31 1.50 1.82
CA LEU A 34 -25.83 0.80 0.64
C LEU A 34 -26.55 -0.50 1.02
N VAL A 35 -27.81 -0.68 0.64
CA VAL A 35 -28.51 -1.96 0.86
C VAL A 35 -27.76 -3.10 0.13
N ASP A 36 -27.66 -4.27 0.76
CA ASP A 36 -27.06 -5.51 0.23
C ASP A 36 -25.55 -5.53 -0.08
N GLN A 37 -24.78 -4.49 0.27
CA GLN A 37 -23.32 -4.56 0.15
C GLN A 37 -22.63 -5.17 1.37
N LYS A 38 -21.60 -5.99 1.12
CA LYS A 38 -20.69 -6.50 2.16
C LYS A 38 -19.46 -5.60 2.28
N GLY A 39 -18.84 -5.61 3.45
CA GLY A 39 -17.52 -5.01 3.61
C GLY A 39 -16.43 -5.89 3.04
N ILE A 40 -15.23 -5.34 2.97
CA ILE A 40 -14.02 -5.99 2.52
C ILE A 40 -13.01 -5.96 3.67
N ASN A 41 -12.46 -7.11 4.00
CA ASN A 41 -11.24 -7.23 4.76
C ASN A 41 -10.06 -7.41 3.80
N PHE A 42 -8.94 -6.78 4.11
CA PHE A 42 -7.70 -6.90 3.33
C PHE A 42 -6.55 -7.33 4.23
N ASP A 43 -6.06 -8.55 4.02
CA ASP A 43 -4.95 -9.13 4.77
C ASP A 43 -3.60 -8.61 4.26
N TYR A 44 -3.36 -7.33 4.50
CA TYR A 44 -2.12 -6.66 4.13
C TYR A 44 -0.88 -7.27 4.83
N LYS A 45 -1.06 -7.92 5.98
CA LYS A 45 0.04 -8.57 6.72
C LYS A 45 0.52 -9.82 5.99
N ARG A 46 -0.41 -10.65 5.52
CA ARG A 46 -0.08 -11.79 4.67
C ARG A 46 0.54 -11.32 3.35
N LEU A 47 -0.02 -10.29 2.73
CA LEU A 47 0.54 -9.73 1.50
C LEU A 47 1.99 -9.25 1.68
N LEU A 48 2.27 -8.51 2.75
CA LEU A 48 3.63 -8.07 3.08
C LEU A 48 4.57 -9.27 3.23
N LYS A 49 4.13 -10.30 3.95
CA LYS A 49 4.91 -11.53 4.14
C LYS A 49 5.21 -12.21 2.81
N ASP A 50 4.22 -12.33 1.93
CA ASP A 50 4.35 -13.02 0.65
C ASP A 50 5.26 -12.24 -0.31
N ILE A 51 5.16 -10.90 -0.34
CA ILE A 51 6.08 -10.01 -1.07
C ILE A 51 7.52 -10.17 -0.56
N SER A 52 7.73 -10.11 0.76
CA SER A 52 9.07 -10.21 1.33
C SER A 52 9.69 -11.59 1.15
N ALA A 53 8.91 -12.66 1.28
CA ALA A 53 9.43 -14.04 1.20
C ALA A 53 9.80 -14.47 -0.23
N HIS A 54 9.12 -13.94 -1.23
CA HIS A 54 9.27 -14.35 -2.63
C HIS A 54 9.81 -13.24 -3.54
N ASN A 55 10.18 -12.09 -2.97
CA ASN A 55 10.65 -10.90 -3.69
C ASN A 55 9.71 -10.50 -4.85
N LEU A 56 8.40 -10.52 -4.58
CA LEU A 56 7.37 -10.31 -5.61
C LEU A 56 7.09 -8.83 -5.83
N ASP A 57 6.83 -8.46 -7.08
CA ASP A 57 6.28 -7.16 -7.44
C ASP A 57 4.77 -7.18 -7.20
N TYR A 58 4.29 -6.19 -6.44
CA TYR A 58 2.87 -5.98 -6.18
C TYR A 58 2.01 -6.02 -7.46
N ASN A 59 2.50 -5.46 -8.56
CA ASN A 59 1.75 -5.37 -9.82
C ASN A 59 1.52 -6.74 -10.48
N ASN A 60 2.32 -7.74 -10.12
CA ASN A 60 2.22 -9.10 -10.64
C ASN A 60 1.44 -10.03 -9.69
N LEU A 61 0.91 -9.51 -8.58
CA LEU A 61 0.16 -10.29 -7.62
C LEU A 61 -1.34 -10.29 -7.92
N ASP A 62 -1.95 -11.46 -7.74
CA ASP A 62 -3.40 -11.60 -7.65
C ASP A 62 -3.85 -11.06 -6.27
N ILE A 63 -4.11 -9.74 -6.22
CA ILE A 63 -4.46 -9.02 -4.99
C ILE A 63 -5.81 -9.51 -4.41
N GLU A 64 -6.70 -10.07 -5.22
CA GLU A 64 -7.99 -10.58 -4.75
C GLU A 64 -7.83 -11.74 -3.76
N ARG A 65 -6.71 -12.48 -3.81
CA ARG A 65 -6.38 -13.54 -2.83
C ARG A 65 -6.24 -13.04 -1.40
N TYR A 66 -5.97 -11.74 -1.22
CA TYR A 66 -5.78 -11.11 0.08
C TYR A 66 -7.03 -10.35 0.53
N LYS A 67 -8.11 -10.38 -0.27
CA LYS A 67 -9.38 -9.77 0.07
C LYS A 67 -10.37 -10.85 0.48
N SER A 68 -11.22 -10.52 1.45
CA SER A 68 -12.35 -11.35 1.82
C SER A 68 -13.55 -10.49 2.16
N ASN A 69 -14.75 -10.99 1.88
CA ASN A 69 -15.97 -10.30 2.26
C ASN A 69 -16.21 -10.45 3.77
N ILE A 70 -16.62 -9.36 4.41
CA ILE A 70 -17.02 -9.34 5.82
C ILE A 70 -18.46 -8.82 5.97
N PRO A 71 -19.20 -9.31 6.97
CA PRO A 71 -20.48 -8.72 7.34
C PRO A 71 -20.34 -7.24 7.70
N LYS A 72 -21.35 -6.43 7.36
CA LYS A 72 -21.39 -5.01 7.74
C LYS A 72 -21.28 -4.78 9.24
N SER A 73 -21.78 -5.69 10.06
CA SER A 73 -21.71 -5.61 11.52
C SER A 73 -20.27 -5.61 12.06
N LEU A 74 -19.29 -6.02 11.26
CA LEU A 74 -17.87 -5.97 11.61
C LEU A 74 -17.20 -4.66 11.15
N ILE A 75 -17.87 -3.83 10.35
CA ILE A 75 -17.35 -2.55 9.90
C ILE A 75 -17.62 -1.51 10.98
N LYS A 76 -16.56 -1.00 11.60
CA LYS A 76 -16.63 0.11 12.54
C LYS A 76 -16.10 1.38 11.91
N LEU A 77 -16.93 2.41 11.84
CA LEU A 77 -16.66 3.63 11.08
C LEU A 77 -15.41 4.38 11.56
N ASP A 78 -15.23 4.45 12.87
CA ASP A 78 -14.07 5.03 13.53
C ASP A 78 -12.78 4.28 13.17
N GLU A 79 -12.79 2.94 13.23
CA GLU A 79 -11.64 2.11 12.84
C GLU A 79 -11.31 2.26 11.35
N GLN A 80 -12.31 2.28 10.45
CA GLN A 80 -12.08 2.49 9.01
C GLN A 80 -11.54 3.90 8.72
N THR A 81 -12.06 4.93 9.40
CA THR A 81 -11.59 6.30 9.23
C THR A 81 -10.16 6.44 9.70
N PHE A 82 -9.84 5.88 10.88
CA PHE A 82 -8.47 5.84 11.39
C PHE A 82 -7.53 5.09 10.44
N GLU A 83 -7.95 3.93 9.93
CA GLU A 83 -7.16 3.15 8.98
C GLU A 83 -6.88 3.93 7.69
N ALA A 84 -7.88 4.60 7.11
CA ALA A 84 -7.72 5.42 5.92
C ALA A 84 -6.73 6.58 6.15
N VAL A 85 -6.83 7.29 7.28
CA VAL A 85 -5.92 8.38 7.64
C VAL A 85 -4.51 7.86 7.86
N ALA A 86 -4.36 6.78 8.64
CA ALA A 86 -3.06 6.20 8.95
C ALA A 86 -2.36 5.65 7.70
N ALA A 87 -3.09 4.96 6.82
CA ALA A 87 -2.55 4.47 5.56
C ALA A 87 -2.17 5.63 4.61
N SER A 88 -2.99 6.68 4.52
CA SER A 88 -2.68 7.87 3.71
C SER A 88 -1.41 8.58 4.20
N GLY A 89 -1.27 8.76 5.52
CA GLY A 89 -0.06 9.36 6.10
C GLY A 89 1.20 8.53 5.82
N ARG A 90 1.09 7.20 5.90
CA ARG A 90 2.20 6.29 5.53
C ARG A 90 2.52 6.38 4.03
N TYR A 91 1.50 6.43 3.17
CA TYR A 91 1.68 6.59 1.73
C TYR A 91 2.48 7.86 1.43
N GLN A 92 2.09 9.00 2.02
CA GLN A 92 2.81 10.26 1.87
C GLN A 92 4.28 10.14 2.32
N GLY A 93 4.53 9.58 3.51
CA GLY A 93 5.89 9.40 4.00
C GLY A 93 6.76 8.53 3.08
N ILE A 94 6.20 7.46 2.52
CA ILE A 94 6.93 6.60 1.57
C ILE A 94 7.18 7.32 0.24
N ALA A 95 6.21 8.09 -0.27
CA ALA A 95 6.37 8.88 -1.49
C ALA A 95 7.49 9.92 -1.35
N GLU A 96 7.58 10.58 -0.20
CA GLU A 96 8.68 11.49 0.12
C GLU A 96 10.04 10.77 0.15
N MET A 97 10.11 9.57 0.73
CA MET A 97 11.33 8.76 0.75
C MET A 97 11.78 8.35 -0.67
N LEU A 98 10.84 7.95 -1.53
CA LEU A 98 11.12 7.64 -2.93
C LEU A 98 11.63 8.85 -3.70
N ASN A 99 10.97 10.00 -3.55
CA ASN A 99 11.40 11.25 -4.19
C ASN A 99 12.83 11.64 -3.76
N ARG A 100 13.15 11.51 -2.48
CA ARG A 100 14.52 11.74 -1.98
C ARG A 100 15.52 10.75 -2.58
N SER A 101 15.16 9.47 -2.69
CA SER A 101 16.02 8.44 -3.28
C SER A 101 16.34 8.74 -4.75
N TYR A 102 15.35 9.13 -5.55
CA TYR A 102 15.56 9.54 -6.93
C TYR A 102 16.40 10.82 -7.07
N GLY A 103 16.17 11.82 -6.21
CA GLY A 103 16.99 13.03 -6.18
C GLY A 103 18.46 12.76 -5.89
N LEU A 104 18.76 11.88 -4.93
CA LEU A 104 20.13 11.44 -4.64
C LEU A 104 20.76 10.69 -5.82
N MET A 105 19.99 9.86 -6.52
CA MET A 105 20.46 9.14 -7.70
C MET A 105 20.87 10.10 -8.83
N GLN A 106 20.08 11.14 -9.09
CA GLN A 106 20.39 12.16 -10.10
C GLN A 106 21.70 12.90 -9.78
N LEU A 107 21.91 13.28 -8.52
CA LEU A 107 23.15 13.93 -8.09
C LEU A 107 24.38 13.04 -8.29
N VAL A 108 24.27 11.73 -8.01
CA VAL A 108 25.36 10.78 -8.22
C VAL A 108 25.69 10.61 -9.71
N ILE A 109 24.68 10.63 -10.58
CA ILE A 109 24.89 10.54 -12.04
C ILE A 109 25.61 11.79 -12.54
N GLN A 110 25.10 12.98 -12.21
CA GLN A 110 25.69 14.26 -12.64
C GLN A 110 27.12 14.44 -12.11
N GLY A 111 27.40 14.01 -10.87
CA GLY A 111 28.73 14.08 -10.27
C GLY A 111 29.76 13.09 -10.84
N LYS A 112 29.34 12.10 -11.64
CA LYS A 112 30.25 11.17 -12.35
C LYS A 112 30.60 11.62 -13.77
N GLU A 113 29.87 12.60 -14.31
CA GLU A 113 30.12 13.16 -15.64
C GLU A 113 31.02 14.41 -15.60
N GLY A 114 31.51 14.80 -14.41
CA GLY A 114 32.40 15.94 -14.18
C GLY A 114 33.83 15.56 -13.83
#